data_AF-A2I146-F1
#
_entry.id   AF-A2I146-F1
#
_cell.length_a   1.000
_cell.length_b   1.000
_cell.length_c   1.000
_cell.angle_alpha   90.00
_cell.angle_beta   90.00
_cell.angle_gamma   90.00
#
_symmetry.space_group_name_H-M   'P 1'
#
loop_
_entity.id
_entity.type
_entity.pdbx_description
1 polymer ?
#
loop_
_entity_poly.entity_id
_entity_poly.type
_entity_poly.pdbx_seq_one_letter_code
_entity_poly.pdbx_strand_id
1 'polypeptide(L)'
;MLKRWNNEKRVNFFVHDGDVKIVSTIKNTFKGIREYRDPGHFLNNIQKKLKLPEFRILSSISKNLLRWLRQLLNDTHMSIKTKKFLWLNSAKHYAGNHKFCPDPEKCKMIKTWKYAKNKTAIKTLKKFLEDTVKIFDMVKKIHSTQVVESINHIKAMLANKNINWHASWPIRMAVTILHFNESMFETIVAIR
;
A
#
# COMPACT_ATOMS: atom_id res chain seq x y z
N MET A 1 24.07 -9.12 10.69
CA MET A 1 24.19 -7.99 9.74
C MET A 1 23.46 -6.73 10.22
N LEU A 2 22.18 -6.80 10.63
CA LEU A 2 21.41 -5.64 11.11
C LEU A 2 21.91 -5.01 12.43
N LYS A 3 22.53 -5.80 13.34
CA LYS A 3 23.09 -5.28 14.61
C LYS A 3 24.07 -4.11 14.45
N ARG A 4 24.79 -4.02 13.32
CA ARG A 4 25.71 -2.90 13.01
C ARG A 4 24.99 -1.56 12.87
N TRP A 5 23.69 -1.59 12.63
CA TRP A 5 22.86 -0.42 12.34
C TRP A 5 21.97 0.00 13.53
N ASN A 6 22.10 -0.63 14.70
CA ASN A 6 21.25 -0.36 15.89
C ASN A 6 21.18 1.13 16.29
N ASN A 7 22.21 1.91 15.98
CA ASN A 7 22.32 3.33 16.33
C ASN A 7 22.17 4.26 15.12
N GLU A 8 21.78 3.75 13.95
CA GLU A 8 21.65 4.54 12.73
C GLU A 8 20.43 5.47 12.81
N LYS A 9 20.68 6.74 13.07
CA LYS A 9 19.64 7.78 13.23
C LYS A 9 19.00 8.20 11.91
N ARG A 10 19.59 7.84 10.76
CA ARG A 10 19.03 8.17 9.44
C ARG A 10 17.81 7.32 9.07
N VAL A 11 17.59 6.18 9.73
CA VAL A 11 16.46 5.28 9.45
C VAL A 11 15.24 5.71 10.27
N ASN A 12 14.31 6.42 9.62
CA ASN A 12 13.11 6.96 10.28
C ASN A 12 11.88 6.03 10.20
N PHE A 13 11.81 5.19 9.17
CA PHE A 13 10.72 4.26 8.93
C PHE A 13 11.18 3.14 8.00
N PHE A 14 10.39 2.06 7.91
CA PHE A 14 10.58 1.00 6.93
C PHE A 14 9.27 0.64 6.24
N VAL A 15 9.37 0.13 5.02
CA VAL A 15 8.25 -0.29 4.18
C VAL A 15 8.42 -1.78 3.86
N HIS A 16 7.34 -2.55 3.91
CA HIS A 16 7.37 -3.98 3.59
C HIS A 16 6.04 -4.48 3.04
N ASP A 17 6.07 -5.63 2.35
CA ASP A 17 4.89 -6.24 1.73
C ASP A 17 4.06 -7.11 2.70
N GLY A 18 4.60 -7.39 3.90
CA GLY A 18 3.88 -8.12 4.95
C GLY A 18 4.59 -9.32 5.56
N ASP A 19 5.87 -9.58 5.23
CA ASP A 19 6.62 -10.67 5.85
C ASP A 19 6.88 -10.43 7.34
N VAL A 20 6.24 -11.25 8.18
CA VAL A 20 6.22 -11.10 9.65
C VAL A 20 7.59 -11.30 10.27
N LYS A 21 8.44 -12.18 9.71
CA LYS A 21 9.77 -12.48 10.27
C LYS A 21 10.73 -11.31 10.12
N ILE A 22 10.61 -10.56 9.02
CA ILE A 22 11.41 -9.38 8.77
C ILE A 22 10.98 -8.24 9.71
N VAL A 23 9.68 -8.06 9.93
CA VAL A 23 9.13 -7.02 10.80
C VAL A 23 9.64 -7.14 12.24
N SER A 24 9.59 -8.35 12.82
CA SER A 24 10.06 -8.55 14.21
C SER A 24 11.55 -8.25 14.34
N THR A 25 12.36 -8.70 13.38
CA THR A 25 13.80 -8.46 13.35
C THR A 25 14.13 -6.97 13.25
N ILE A 26 13.42 -6.23 12.39
CA ILE A 26 13.60 -4.78 12.22
C ILE A 26 13.20 -4.04 13.49
N LYS A 27 12.05 -4.35 14.09
CA LYS A 27 11.59 -3.70 15.34
C LYS A 27 12.51 -3.93 16.53
N ASN A 28 13.13 -5.11 16.60
CA ASN A 28 14.11 -5.44 17.64
C ASN A 28 15.42 -4.68 17.44
N THR A 29 15.80 -4.40 16.18
CA THR A 29 17.03 -3.66 15.83
C THR A 29 16.83 -2.15 16.00
N PHE A 30 15.74 -1.62 15.45
CA PHE A 30 15.40 -0.19 15.45
C PHE A 30 14.18 0.04 16.37
N LYS A 31 14.43 0.22 17.66
CA LYS A 31 13.36 0.45 18.65
C LYS A 31 12.58 1.72 18.29
N GLY A 32 11.25 1.61 18.20
CA GLY A 32 10.36 2.74 17.92
C GLY A 32 10.28 3.15 16.44
N ILE A 33 10.89 2.40 15.52
CA ILE A 33 10.81 2.68 14.07
C ILE A 33 9.37 2.62 13.58
N ARG A 34 8.98 3.55 12.70
CA ARG A 34 7.65 3.57 12.09
C ARG A 34 7.57 2.49 11.00
N GLU A 35 6.50 1.70 11.05
CA GLU A 35 6.18 0.66 10.05
C GLU A 35 5.18 1.22 9.05
N TYR A 36 5.47 1.06 7.77
CA TYR A 36 4.51 1.25 6.69
C TYR A 36 4.41 0.00 5.83
N ARG A 37 3.26 -0.17 5.18
CA ARG A 37 3.02 -1.24 4.22
C ARG A 37 2.86 -0.71 2.82
N ASP A 38 3.28 -1.53 1.87
CA ASP A 38 3.08 -1.26 0.46
C ASP A 38 1.56 -1.14 0.13
N PRO A 39 1.12 -0.02 -0.47
CA PRO A 39 -0.29 0.19 -0.82
C PRO A 39 -0.84 -0.87 -1.79
N GLY A 40 -0.05 -1.27 -2.79
CA GLY A 40 -0.44 -2.22 -3.82
C GLY A 40 -0.66 -3.62 -3.25
N HIS A 41 0.32 -4.11 -2.48
CA HIS A 41 0.21 -5.42 -1.84
C HIS A 41 -0.95 -5.47 -0.84
N PHE A 42 -1.15 -4.39 -0.09
CA PHE A 42 -2.27 -4.32 0.86
C PHE A 42 -3.64 -4.30 0.17
N LEU A 43 -3.79 -3.54 -0.93
CA LEU A 43 -5.01 -3.53 -1.73
C LEU A 43 -5.33 -4.90 -2.32
N ASN A 44 -4.31 -5.63 -2.78
CA ASN A 44 -4.46 -7.01 -3.25
C ASN A 44 -4.93 -7.93 -2.13
N ASN A 45 -4.42 -7.77 -0.91
CA ASN A 45 -4.89 -8.54 0.25
C ASN A 45 -6.35 -8.25 0.60
N ILE A 46 -6.78 -6.99 0.52
CA ILE A 46 -8.20 -6.62 0.72
C ILE A 46 -9.08 -7.22 -0.37
N GLN A 47 -8.65 -7.17 -1.63
CA GLN A 47 -9.38 -7.79 -2.73
C GLN A 47 -9.51 -9.30 -2.54
N LYS A 48 -8.46 -9.98 -2.06
CA LYS A 48 -8.52 -11.40 -1.68
C LYS A 48 -9.49 -11.63 -0.51
N LYS A 49 -9.44 -10.79 0.53
CA LYS A 49 -10.36 -10.86 1.68
C LYS A 49 -11.82 -10.74 1.25
N LEU A 50 -12.15 -9.82 0.34
CA LEU A 50 -13.51 -9.67 -0.21
C LEU A 50 -14.03 -10.90 -0.97
N LYS A 51 -13.15 -11.81 -1.42
CA LYS A 51 -13.54 -13.06 -2.08
C LYS A 51 -13.84 -14.19 -1.10
N LEU A 52 -13.54 -14.03 0.20
CA LEU A 52 -13.82 -15.05 1.20
C LEU A 52 -15.32 -15.31 1.33
N PRO A 53 -15.75 -16.55 1.68
CA PRO A 53 -17.17 -16.90 1.81
C PRO A 53 -17.96 -15.95 2.73
N GLU A 54 -17.34 -15.51 3.83
CA GLU A 54 -17.94 -14.60 4.80
C GLU A 54 -18.33 -13.22 4.21
N PHE A 55 -17.65 -12.78 3.14
CA PHE A 55 -17.90 -11.51 2.46
C PHE A 55 -18.59 -11.65 1.11
N ARG A 56 -18.99 -12.87 0.71
CA ARG A 56 -19.62 -13.14 -0.60
C ARG A 56 -20.86 -12.29 -0.85
N ILE A 57 -21.59 -11.93 0.20
CA ILE A 57 -22.77 -11.04 0.13
C ILE A 57 -22.41 -9.62 -0.36
N LEU A 58 -21.17 -9.18 -0.18
CA LEU A 58 -20.64 -7.89 -0.62
C LEU A 58 -20.15 -7.90 -2.08
N SER A 59 -20.18 -9.05 -2.77
CA SER A 59 -19.67 -9.21 -4.14
C SER A 59 -20.18 -8.14 -5.11
N SER A 60 -21.48 -7.84 -5.07
CA SER A 60 -22.13 -6.80 -5.90
C SER A 60 -21.57 -5.38 -5.73
N ILE A 61 -21.01 -5.06 -4.56
CA ILE A 61 -20.45 -3.73 -4.25
C ILE A 61 -18.92 -3.73 -4.13
N SER A 62 -18.29 -4.91 -4.16
CA SER A 62 -16.84 -5.10 -3.97
C SER A 62 -15.98 -4.22 -4.88
N LYS A 63 -16.30 -4.15 -6.18
CA LYS A 63 -15.58 -3.33 -7.16
C LYS A 63 -15.65 -1.84 -6.82
N ASN A 64 -16.82 -1.36 -6.39
CA ASN A 64 -17.02 0.03 -6.02
C ASN A 64 -16.33 0.37 -4.69
N LEU A 65 -16.40 -0.53 -3.71
CA LEU A 65 -15.66 -0.40 -2.43
C LEU A 65 -14.16 -0.33 -2.65
N LEU A 66 -13.60 -1.20 -3.50
CA LEU A 66 -12.17 -1.18 -3.82
C LEU A 66 -11.76 0.10 -4.55
N ARG A 67 -12.58 0.56 -5.50
CA ARG A 67 -12.33 1.85 -6.19
C ARG A 67 -12.35 3.02 -5.21
N TRP A 68 -13.33 3.04 -4.32
CA TRP A 68 -13.47 4.06 -3.29
C TRP A 68 -12.28 4.07 -2.33
N LEU A 69 -11.84 2.88 -1.87
CA LEU A 69 -10.66 2.75 -1.03
C LEU A 69 -9.40 3.30 -1.72
N ARG A 70 -9.19 2.97 -2.99
CA ARG A 70 -8.06 3.50 -3.78
C ARG A 70 -8.10 5.02 -3.88
N GLN A 71 -9.27 5.60 -4.12
CA GLN A 71 -9.43 7.06 -4.16
C GLN A 71 -9.03 7.69 -2.83
N LEU A 72 -9.54 7.16 -1.70
CA LEU A 72 -9.18 7.66 -0.37
C LEU A 72 -7.69 7.49 -0.06
N LEU A 73 -7.06 6.38 -0.46
CA LEU A 73 -5.62 6.18 -0.25
C LEU A 73 -4.77 7.14 -1.08
N ASN A 74 -5.19 7.42 -2.32
CA ASN A 74 -4.45 8.26 -3.26
C ASN A 74 -4.61 9.75 -3.03
N ASP A 75 -5.67 10.18 -2.33
CA ASP A 75 -5.92 11.57 -2.00
C ASP A 75 -4.83 12.12 -1.07
N THR A 76 -4.20 13.23 -1.44
CA THR A 76 -3.12 13.86 -0.65
C THR A 76 -3.58 15.04 0.19
N HIS A 77 -4.82 15.51 0.00
CA HIS A 77 -5.36 16.72 0.64
C HIS A 77 -6.17 16.38 1.89
N MET A 78 -6.82 15.22 1.93
CA MET A 78 -7.63 14.78 3.06
C MET A 78 -6.78 14.28 4.23
N SER A 79 -7.16 14.69 5.44
CA SER A 79 -6.60 14.13 6.67
C SER A 79 -6.94 12.63 6.82
N ILE A 80 -6.07 11.89 7.51
CA ILE A 80 -6.31 10.47 7.83
C ILE A 80 -7.65 10.30 8.58
N LYS A 81 -7.95 11.20 9.52
CA LYS A 81 -9.21 11.18 10.28
C LYS A 81 -10.43 11.29 9.36
N THR A 82 -10.38 12.20 8.39
CA THR A 82 -11.46 12.38 7.40
C THR A 82 -11.61 11.14 6.52
N LYS A 83 -10.52 10.55 6.04
CA LYS A 83 -10.55 9.33 5.22
C LYS A 83 -11.18 8.15 5.96
N LYS A 84 -10.80 7.94 7.23
CA LYS A 84 -11.38 6.91 8.09
C LYS A 84 -12.88 7.12 8.30
N PHE A 85 -13.28 8.36 8.58
CA PHE A 85 -14.69 8.72 8.75
C PHE A 85 -15.49 8.41 7.48
N LEU A 86 -15.00 8.84 6.31
CA LEU A 86 -15.65 8.61 5.02
C LEU A 86 -15.72 7.13 4.65
N TRP A 87 -14.68 6.35 4.96
CA TRP A 87 -14.66 4.90 4.76
C TRP A 87 -15.70 4.19 5.60
N LEU A 88 -15.80 4.50 6.91
CA LEU A 88 -16.82 3.91 7.78
C LEU A 88 -18.24 4.37 7.38
N ASN A 89 -18.36 5.60 6.87
CA ASN A 89 -19.62 6.13 6.37
C ASN A 89 -20.11 5.42 5.09
N SER A 90 -19.27 4.65 4.40
CA SER A 90 -19.70 3.85 3.24
C SER A 90 -20.87 2.91 3.57
N ALA A 91 -20.98 2.41 4.79
CA ALA A 91 -22.14 1.61 5.21
C ALA A 91 -23.47 2.41 5.12
N LYS A 92 -23.45 3.70 5.48
CA LYS A 92 -24.62 4.59 5.38
C LYS A 92 -24.92 4.93 3.92
N HIS A 93 -23.88 5.16 3.10
CA HIS A 93 -24.04 5.37 1.66
C HIS A 93 -24.80 4.21 1.00
N TYR A 94 -24.39 2.97 1.25
CA TYR A 94 -25.08 1.80 0.67
C TYR A 94 -26.48 1.56 1.26
N ALA A 95 -26.78 2.11 2.44
CA ALA A 95 -28.12 2.14 3.01
C ALA A 95 -29.02 3.27 2.45
N GLY A 96 -28.51 4.11 1.54
CA GLY A 96 -29.25 5.23 0.94
C GLY A 96 -29.12 6.56 1.68
N ASN A 97 -28.28 6.64 2.73
CA ASN A 97 -28.02 7.89 3.44
C ASN A 97 -26.74 8.54 2.91
N HIS A 98 -26.92 9.64 2.16
CA HIS A 98 -25.84 10.35 1.47
C HIS A 98 -25.40 11.65 2.16
N LYS A 99 -25.86 11.92 3.40
CA LYS A 99 -25.58 13.18 4.13
C LYS A 99 -24.09 13.54 4.23
N PHE A 100 -23.23 12.53 4.35
CA PHE A 100 -21.78 12.69 4.54
C PHE A 100 -20.98 12.19 3.32
N CYS A 101 -21.62 12.05 2.16
CA CYS A 101 -20.90 11.78 0.92
C CYS A 101 -20.23 13.07 0.42
N PRO A 102 -19.03 12.99 -0.20
CA PRO A 102 -18.36 14.18 -0.75
C PRO A 102 -19.23 14.93 -1.78
N ASP A 103 -19.96 14.19 -2.62
CA ASP A 103 -20.92 14.73 -3.59
C ASP A 103 -22.33 14.14 -3.34
N PRO A 104 -23.14 14.72 -2.44
CA PRO A 104 -24.46 14.18 -2.11
C PRO A 104 -25.42 14.13 -3.29
N GLU A 105 -25.44 15.17 -4.14
CA GLU A 105 -26.36 15.27 -5.28
C GLU A 105 -26.11 14.17 -6.33
N LYS A 106 -24.84 13.92 -6.68
CA LYS A 106 -24.49 12.80 -7.57
C LYS A 106 -24.80 11.45 -6.92
N CYS A 107 -24.66 11.33 -5.60
CA CYS A 107 -24.93 10.10 -4.89
C CYS A 107 -26.43 9.77 -4.80
N LYS A 108 -27.31 10.77 -4.75
CA LYS A 108 -28.78 10.56 -4.75
C LYS A 108 -29.29 9.85 -6.00
N MET A 109 -28.57 9.99 -7.13
CA MET A 109 -28.89 9.29 -8.38
C MET A 109 -28.49 7.80 -8.37
N ILE A 110 -27.69 7.37 -7.38
CA ILE A 110 -27.22 5.98 -7.27
C ILE A 110 -28.32 5.15 -6.61
N LYS A 111 -28.73 4.05 -7.28
CA LYS A 111 -29.69 3.11 -6.71
C LYS A 111 -29.16 2.53 -5.40
N THR A 112 -30.04 2.46 -4.39
CA THR A 112 -29.74 1.79 -3.12
C THR A 112 -29.32 0.35 -3.36
N TRP A 113 -28.37 -0.13 -2.56
CA TRP A 113 -27.87 -1.49 -2.68
C TRP A 113 -28.99 -2.52 -2.45
N LYS A 114 -29.03 -3.60 -3.23
CA LYS A 114 -30.04 -4.68 -3.11
C LYS A 114 -30.21 -5.19 -1.68
N TYR A 115 -29.12 -5.26 -0.92
CA TYR A 115 -29.12 -5.75 0.47
C TYR A 115 -29.16 -4.64 1.52
N ALA A 116 -29.50 -3.40 1.15
CA ALA A 116 -29.57 -2.25 2.05
C ALA A 116 -30.55 -2.44 3.23
N LYS A 117 -31.59 -3.27 3.07
CA LYS A 117 -32.54 -3.60 4.14
C LYS A 117 -32.18 -4.87 4.92
N ASN A 118 -31.18 -5.63 4.46
CA ASN A 118 -30.78 -6.89 5.09
C ASN A 118 -29.80 -6.61 6.25
N LYS A 119 -30.24 -6.85 7.48
CA LYS A 119 -29.45 -6.61 8.71
C LYS A 119 -28.11 -7.36 8.70
N THR A 120 -28.09 -8.60 8.22
CA THR A 120 -26.88 -9.43 8.12
C THR A 120 -25.89 -8.83 7.14
N ALA A 121 -26.35 -8.42 5.96
CA ALA A 121 -25.51 -7.81 4.94
C ALA A 121 -24.85 -6.50 5.42
N ILE A 122 -25.62 -5.66 6.12
CA ILE A 122 -25.13 -4.41 6.70
C ILE A 122 -24.10 -4.70 7.82
N LYS A 123 -24.37 -5.69 8.68
CA LYS A 123 -23.43 -6.09 9.74
C LYS A 123 -22.12 -6.60 9.15
N THR A 124 -22.18 -7.44 8.11
CA THR A 124 -20.99 -7.91 7.38
C THR A 124 -20.21 -6.76 6.74
N LEU A 125 -20.91 -5.78 6.14
CA LEU A 125 -20.27 -4.60 5.57
C LEU A 125 -19.58 -3.76 6.66
N LYS A 126 -20.24 -3.48 7.79
CA LYS A 126 -19.64 -2.73 8.90
C LYS A 126 -18.38 -3.43 9.44
N LYS A 127 -18.46 -4.74 9.69
CA LYS A 127 -17.31 -5.55 10.12
C LYS A 127 -16.15 -5.42 9.13
N PHE A 128 -16.44 -5.51 7.83
CA PHE A 128 -15.41 -5.35 6.80
C PHE A 128 -14.76 -3.95 6.83
N LEU A 129 -15.56 -2.90 6.95
CA LEU A 129 -15.06 -1.51 6.98
C LEU A 129 -14.21 -1.26 8.24
N GLU A 130 -14.65 -1.75 9.40
CA GLU A 130 -13.93 -1.67 10.68
C GLU A 130 -12.60 -2.43 10.61
N ASP A 131 -12.60 -3.64 10.07
CA ASP A 131 -11.38 -4.44 9.91
C ASP A 131 -10.34 -3.78 9.00
N THR A 132 -10.80 -3.00 8.02
CA THR A 132 -9.95 -2.40 6.98
C THR A 132 -9.58 -0.96 7.27
N VAL A 133 -10.24 -0.25 8.19
CA VAL A 133 -10.00 1.17 8.47
C VAL A 133 -8.56 1.46 8.93
N LYS A 134 -7.92 0.49 9.59
CA LYS A 134 -6.51 0.57 10.02
C LYS A 134 -5.52 0.76 8.87
N ILE A 135 -5.94 0.49 7.63
CA ILE A 135 -5.11 0.70 6.44
C ILE A 135 -4.62 2.14 6.33
N PHE A 136 -5.45 3.12 6.71
CA PHE A 136 -5.11 4.53 6.58
C PHE A 136 -4.00 4.97 7.54
N ASP A 137 -3.70 4.19 8.57
CA ASP A 137 -2.56 4.43 9.47
C ASP A 137 -1.28 3.78 8.97
N MET A 138 -1.40 2.63 8.31
CA MET A 138 -0.25 1.79 7.91
C MET A 138 0.22 2.06 6.48
N VAL A 139 -0.59 2.69 5.64
CA VAL A 139 -0.31 2.86 4.22
C VAL A 139 -0.20 4.34 3.89
N LYS A 140 0.90 4.73 3.26
CA LYS A 140 1.07 6.04 2.63
C LYS A 140 1.46 5.82 1.18
N LYS A 141 0.83 6.56 0.27
CA LYS A 141 1.08 6.48 -1.19
C LYS A 141 2.58 6.60 -1.55
N ILE A 142 3.30 7.46 -0.84
CA ILE A 142 4.73 7.76 -1.09
C ILE A 142 5.62 6.58 -0.69
N HIS A 143 5.12 5.66 0.15
CA HIS A 143 5.89 4.55 0.70
C HIS A 143 5.50 3.26 -0.03
N SER A 144 6.18 3.00 -1.16
CA SER A 144 6.01 1.82 -2.01
C SER A 144 7.31 1.02 -2.07
N THR A 145 7.20 -0.31 -2.14
CA THR A 145 8.35 -1.21 -2.33
C THR A 145 8.85 -1.22 -3.78
N GLN A 146 8.05 -0.73 -4.74
CA GLN A 146 8.38 -0.73 -6.17
C GLN A 146 9.71 -0.03 -6.49
N VAL A 147 10.03 1.07 -5.81
CA VAL A 147 11.30 1.80 -5.97
C VAL A 147 12.49 0.87 -5.70
N VAL A 148 12.41 0.10 -4.63
CA VAL A 148 13.47 -0.84 -4.22
C VAL A 148 13.52 -2.03 -5.17
N GLU A 149 12.38 -2.53 -5.64
CA GLU A 149 12.30 -3.59 -6.64
C GLU A 149 12.95 -3.18 -7.96
N SER A 150 12.71 -1.96 -8.43
CA SER A 150 13.34 -1.41 -9.64
C SER A 150 14.86 -1.31 -9.51
N ILE A 151 15.38 -0.82 -8.37
CA ILE A 151 16.83 -0.81 -8.10
C ILE A 151 17.40 -2.23 -8.09
N ASN A 152 16.71 -3.15 -7.39
CA ASN A 152 17.15 -4.55 -7.29
C ASN A 152 17.18 -5.25 -8.66
N HIS A 153 16.27 -4.90 -9.56
CA HIS A 153 16.26 -5.38 -10.93
C HIS A 153 17.52 -4.91 -11.70
N ILE A 154 17.80 -3.60 -11.69
CA ILE A 154 19.01 -3.03 -12.33
C ILE A 154 20.27 -3.67 -11.76
N LYS A 155 20.33 -3.80 -10.43
CA LYS A 155 21.42 -4.49 -9.73
C LYS A 155 21.58 -5.93 -10.22
N ALA A 156 20.49 -6.68 -10.38
CA ALA A 156 20.53 -8.08 -10.80
C ALA A 156 21.00 -8.22 -12.25
N MET A 157 20.66 -7.26 -13.13
CA MET A 157 21.19 -7.20 -14.50
C MET A 157 22.70 -6.95 -14.51
N LEU A 158 23.17 -5.99 -13.71
CA LEU A 158 24.58 -5.60 -13.69
C LEU A 158 25.47 -6.55 -12.88
N ALA A 159 24.94 -7.19 -11.85
CA ALA A 159 25.69 -8.04 -10.93
C ALA A 159 24.84 -9.24 -10.51
N ASN A 160 24.63 -10.17 -11.45
CA ASN A 160 23.88 -11.40 -11.19
C ASN A 160 24.55 -12.22 -10.08
N LYS A 161 23.75 -12.68 -9.11
CA LYS A 161 24.15 -13.49 -7.95
C LYS A 161 24.85 -14.82 -8.30
N ASN A 162 24.68 -15.32 -9.52
CA ASN A 162 25.24 -16.60 -9.96
C ASN A 162 26.72 -16.48 -10.37
N ILE A 163 27.28 -15.27 -10.43
CA ILE A 163 28.66 -15.01 -10.82
C ILE A 163 29.37 -14.29 -9.67
N ASN A 164 30.62 -14.65 -9.42
CA ASN A 164 31.45 -13.96 -8.44
C ASN A 164 31.97 -12.64 -9.02
N TRP A 165 31.49 -11.52 -8.49
CA TRP A 165 31.84 -10.17 -8.95
C TRP A 165 32.81 -9.43 -8.04
N HIS A 166 33.52 -10.11 -7.11
CA HIS A 166 34.30 -9.47 -6.04
C HIS A 166 35.13 -8.24 -6.50
N ALA A 167 35.87 -8.35 -7.60
CA ALA A 167 36.71 -7.26 -8.11
C ALA A 167 35.93 -6.08 -8.71
N SER A 168 34.79 -6.32 -9.36
CA SER A 168 34.01 -5.28 -10.07
C SER A 168 32.74 -4.87 -9.33
N TRP A 169 32.46 -5.45 -8.17
CA TRP A 169 31.26 -5.19 -7.38
C TRP A 169 31.07 -3.71 -7.03
N PRO A 170 32.09 -2.97 -6.53
CA PRO A 170 31.91 -1.56 -6.17
C PRO A 170 31.47 -0.69 -7.35
N ILE A 171 32.09 -0.90 -8.52
CA ILE A 171 31.77 -0.16 -9.75
C ILE A 171 30.35 -0.49 -10.22
N ARG A 172 29.97 -1.77 -10.23
CA ARG A 172 28.61 -2.20 -10.62
C ARG A 172 27.52 -1.62 -9.70
N MET A 173 27.79 -1.51 -8.40
CA MET A 173 26.87 -0.83 -7.47
C MET A 173 26.78 0.67 -7.75
N ALA A 174 27.89 1.33 -8.04
CA ALA A 174 27.89 2.74 -8.43
C ALA A 174 27.07 2.97 -9.72
N VAL A 175 27.29 2.14 -10.75
CA VAL A 175 26.51 2.19 -12.00
C VAL A 175 25.02 1.91 -11.76
N THR A 176 24.68 0.97 -10.85
CA THR A 176 23.28 0.71 -10.48
C THR A 176 22.60 1.96 -9.91
N ILE A 177 23.29 2.67 -9.01
CA ILE A 177 22.77 3.90 -8.38
C ILE A 177 22.64 5.01 -9.41
N LEU A 178 23.66 5.20 -10.26
CA LEU A 178 23.64 6.20 -11.33
C LEU A 178 22.50 5.94 -12.31
N HIS A 179 22.35 4.70 -12.78
CA HIS A 179 21.30 4.31 -13.71
C HIS A 179 19.89 4.46 -13.12
N PHE A 180 19.74 4.31 -11.80
CA PHE A 180 18.46 4.55 -11.13
C PHE A 180 18.15 6.04 -10.94
N ASN A 181 19.17 6.86 -10.67
CA ASN A 181 19.01 8.28 -10.38
C ASN A 181 18.85 9.14 -11.63
N GLU A 182 19.46 8.75 -12.76
CA GLU A 182 19.34 9.46 -14.02
C GLU A 182 18.39 8.73 -14.96
N SER A 183 17.25 9.35 -15.27
CA SER A 183 16.36 8.89 -16.35
C SER A 183 16.97 9.04 -17.75
N MET A 184 18.26 9.41 -17.87
CA MET A 184 18.95 9.78 -19.11
C MET A 184 20.34 9.12 -19.23
N PHE A 185 20.43 7.80 -19.07
CA PHE A 185 21.66 7.06 -19.35
C PHE A 185 22.01 6.97 -20.85
N GLU A 186 21.32 7.70 -21.73
CA GLU A 186 21.59 7.71 -23.18
C GLU A 186 22.90 8.41 -23.57
N THR A 187 23.58 9.14 -22.66
CA THR A 187 24.71 10.00 -23.06
C THR A 187 26.09 9.56 -22.54
N ILE A 188 26.21 8.60 -21.62
CA ILE A 188 27.52 8.30 -20.97
C ILE A 188 28.18 7.00 -21.45
N VAL A 189 27.50 6.15 -22.23
CA VAL A 189 28.14 4.99 -22.90
C VAL A 189 28.78 5.44 -24.23
N ALA A 190 29.59 6.50 -24.17
CA ALA A 190 30.45 6.91 -25.26
C ALA A 190 31.76 7.48 -24.68
N ILE A 191 32.50 6.66 -23.94
CA ILE A 191 33.92 6.91 -23.70
C ILE A 191 34.69 5.59 -23.83
N ARG A 192 35.27 5.43 -25.03
CA ARG A 192 36.29 4.49 -25.54
C ARG A 192 36.17 3.00 -25.23
#